data_AF-A0A9E2M5U7-F1
#
_entry.id   AF-A0A9E2M5U7-F1
#
_cell.length_a   1.000
_cell.length_b   1.000
_cell.length_c   1.000
_cell.angle_alpha   90.00
_cell.angle_beta   90.00
_cell.angle_gamma   90.00
#
_symmetry.space_group_name_H-M   'P 1'
#
loop_
_entity.id
_entity.type
_entity.pdbx_description
1 polymer ?
#
loop_
_entity_poly.entity_id
_entity_poly.type
_entity_poly.pdbx_seq_one_letter_code
_entity_poly.pdbx_strand_id
1 'polypeptide(L)'
;MSLTALAMAVALQTPGVGTSTPVGELIGRTPSEVAARLGAASDPVPDEALRIADGEQVVEIYPTQRFWREPALHGDLGVRPEGVVCLSGVVLAGDLGAGAIRPLLAGSRGQFVFVDGQLRSVHLTPPRSDSRPTPRNAREGRAYNRSRAQASPWPVSPGRLPLSDEATAVARLGPAVGEGAVMRSDCRPLSDPSQSSPTSGDWALALAGAMTLWPVYAVTQPLAEAEHERAQREGGALLAQFQPGAELPRAPEDLARGQRGVRMFRDRADPAFAIVAIKLGLRGSSPGLALVGVRDRRVVWMAGPAATGRLGLSDALCLNAEGLLDEVRPGCSDYGYRP
;
A
#
# COMPACT_ATOMS: atom_id res chain seq x y z
N MET A 1 40.20 -14.06 4.08
CA MET A 1 38.78 -13.87 3.75
C MET A 1 38.27 -12.56 4.38
N SER A 2 38.61 -11.36 3.88
CA SER A 2 38.06 -10.11 4.46
C SER A 2 38.51 -8.85 3.71
N LEU A 3 38.14 -8.66 2.44
CA LEU A 3 38.38 -7.39 1.74
C LEU A 3 37.29 -7.11 0.69
N THR A 4 36.82 -8.15 -0.01
CA THR A 4 35.71 -8.06 -0.97
C THR A 4 34.35 -7.82 -0.32
N ALA A 5 34.09 -8.40 0.86
CA ALA A 5 32.84 -8.17 1.60
C ALA A 5 32.72 -6.74 2.17
N LEU A 6 33.85 -6.15 2.60
CA LEU A 6 33.91 -4.78 3.09
C LEU A 6 33.70 -3.76 1.95
N ALA A 7 34.28 -4.03 0.78
CA ALA A 7 34.11 -3.19 -0.40
C ALA A 7 32.67 -3.18 -0.93
N MET A 8 31.95 -4.31 -0.88
CA MET A 8 30.52 -4.34 -1.22
C MET A 8 29.68 -3.56 -0.21
N ALA A 9 29.97 -3.70 1.09
CA ALA A 9 29.27 -2.95 2.13
C ALA A 9 29.46 -1.43 1.97
N VAL A 10 30.68 -0.96 1.66
CA VAL A 10 30.97 0.46 1.46
C VAL A 10 30.39 1.00 0.14
N ALA A 11 30.39 0.21 -0.96
CA ALA A 11 29.77 0.62 -2.22
C ALA A 11 28.22 0.69 -2.13
N LEU A 12 27.61 -0.11 -1.26
CA LEU A 12 26.20 -0.02 -0.87
C LEU A 12 25.90 1.20 0.04
N GLN A 13 26.89 2.01 0.40
CA GLN A 13 26.75 3.11 1.36
C GLN A 13 27.08 4.50 0.79
N THR A 14 27.60 4.59 -0.44
CA THR A 14 27.94 5.88 -1.06
C THR A 14 26.74 6.56 -1.71
N PRO A 15 26.44 7.83 -1.36
CA PRO A 15 25.49 8.67 -2.12
C PRO A 15 25.90 8.75 -3.60
N GLY A 16 24.93 8.63 -4.52
CA GLY A 16 25.18 8.68 -5.97
C GLY A 16 25.46 7.32 -6.65
N VAL A 17 25.46 6.21 -5.91
CA VAL A 17 25.57 4.85 -6.49
C VAL A 17 24.19 4.21 -6.59
N GLY A 18 23.71 4.11 -7.83
CA GLY A 18 22.54 3.30 -8.15
C GLY A 18 22.85 1.81 -7.92
N THR A 19 22.00 1.12 -7.17
CA THR A 19 22.10 -0.33 -6.96
C THR A 19 21.10 -1.05 -7.86
N SER A 20 21.48 -2.22 -8.35
CA SER A 20 20.63 -3.09 -9.16
C SER A 20 20.80 -4.52 -8.67
N THR A 21 19.72 -5.09 -8.16
CA THR A 21 19.69 -6.47 -7.66
C THR A 21 18.74 -7.29 -8.53
N PRO A 22 19.19 -8.37 -9.19
CA PRO A 22 18.30 -9.25 -9.93
C PRO A 22 17.20 -9.84 -9.05
N VAL A 23 15.96 -9.85 -9.53
CA VAL A 23 14.83 -10.44 -8.79
C VAL A 23 15.07 -11.93 -8.55
N GLY A 24 15.72 -12.63 -9.49
CA GLY A 24 16.12 -14.03 -9.32
C GLY A 24 17.00 -14.30 -8.10
N GLU A 25 17.82 -13.34 -7.67
CA GLU A 25 18.64 -13.48 -6.44
C GLU A 25 17.83 -13.32 -5.14
N LEU A 26 16.63 -12.75 -5.23
CA LEU A 26 15.72 -12.52 -4.11
C LEU A 26 14.78 -13.71 -3.90
N ILE A 27 14.51 -14.51 -4.94
CA ILE A 27 13.63 -15.68 -4.83
C ILE A 27 14.18 -16.67 -3.81
N GLY A 28 13.29 -17.23 -2.98
CA GLY A 28 13.63 -18.15 -1.89
C GLY A 28 14.11 -17.49 -0.61
N ARG A 29 14.32 -16.16 -0.61
CA ARG A 29 14.76 -15.39 0.57
C ARG A 29 13.59 -15.06 1.49
N THR A 30 13.87 -14.88 2.77
CA THR A 30 12.89 -14.36 3.73
C THR A 30 12.66 -12.86 3.57
N PRO A 31 11.54 -12.30 4.07
CA PRO A 31 11.30 -10.86 4.03
C PRO A 31 12.45 -10.01 4.60
N SER A 32 13.03 -10.42 5.73
CA SER A 32 14.19 -9.71 6.34
C SER A 32 15.44 -9.83 5.47
N GLU A 33 15.70 -10.98 4.86
CA GLU A 33 16.84 -11.15 3.94
C GLU A 33 16.68 -10.31 2.67
N VAL A 34 15.46 -10.24 2.10
CA VAL A 34 15.15 -9.37 0.96
C VAL A 34 15.38 -7.91 1.35
N ALA A 35 14.88 -7.47 2.51
CA ALA A 35 15.07 -6.11 3.00
C ALA A 35 16.56 -5.77 3.16
N ALA A 36 17.34 -6.65 3.80
CA ALA A 36 18.78 -6.47 3.98
C ALA A 36 19.52 -6.40 2.64
N ARG A 37 19.19 -7.28 1.69
CA ARG A 37 19.81 -7.31 0.35
C ARG A 37 19.52 -6.05 -0.45
N LEU A 38 18.38 -5.41 -0.23
CA LEU A 38 17.95 -4.20 -0.93
C LEU A 38 18.30 -2.90 -0.17
N GLY A 39 18.88 -3.01 1.03
CA GLY A 39 19.15 -1.84 1.89
C GLY A 39 17.88 -1.14 2.36
N ALA A 40 16.77 -1.87 2.49
CA ALA A 40 15.52 -1.36 3.04
C ALA A 40 15.53 -1.42 4.58
N ALA A 41 14.52 -0.84 5.23
CA ALA A 41 14.32 -0.97 6.68
C ALA A 41 14.32 -2.45 7.10
N SER A 42 15.09 -2.79 8.13
CA SER A 42 15.15 -4.15 8.69
C SER A 42 13.79 -4.59 9.26
N ASP A 43 13.60 -5.91 9.36
CA ASP A 43 12.47 -6.58 10.03
C ASP A 43 11.08 -6.07 9.62
N PRO A 44 10.54 -6.55 8.48
CA PRO A 44 9.17 -6.25 8.10
C PRO A 44 8.20 -6.71 9.19
N VAL A 45 7.34 -5.79 9.61
CA VAL A 45 6.31 -6.09 10.61
C VAL A 45 5.08 -6.68 9.92
N PRO A 46 4.31 -7.55 10.59
CA PRO A 46 3.13 -8.19 10.00
C PRO A 46 2.11 -7.21 9.40
N ASP A 47 1.99 -6.01 9.96
CA ASP A 47 1.02 -4.97 9.54
C ASP A 47 1.33 -4.32 8.18
N GLU A 48 2.50 -4.60 7.62
CA GLU A 48 2.97 -4.10 6.33
C GLU A 48 2.63 -5.02 5.15
N ALA A 49 2.11 -6.22 5.44
CA ALA A 49 1.64 -7.18 4.45
C ALA A 49 0.12 -7.34 4.46
N LEU A 50 -0.42 -7.76 3.32
CA LEU A 50 -1.67 -8.53 3.27
C LEU A 50 -1.31 -9.99 3.55
N ARG A 51 -1.90 -10.57 4.59
CA ARG A 51 -1.65 -11.96 5.01
C ARG A 51 -2.89 -12.80 4.75
N ILE A 52 -2.76 -13.89 4.01
CA ILE A 52 -3.83 -14.80 3.64
C ILE A 52 -3.48 -16.18 4.21
N ALA A 53 -4.43 -16.81 4.90
CA ALA A 53 -4.31 -18.20 5.30
C ALA A 53 -4.91 -19.09 4.22
N ASP A 54 -4.12 -20.02 3.68
CA ASP A 54 -4.54 -20.98 2.66
C ASP A 54 -4.24 -22.40 3.13
N GLY A 55 -5.22 -23.03 3.79
CA GLY A 55 -5.01 -24.29 4.48
C GLY A 55 -3.94 -24.17 5.56
N GLU A 56 -2.83 -24.88 5.41
CA GLU A 56 -1.66 -24.81 6.31
C GLU A 56 -0.63 -23.76 5.88
N GLN A 57 -0.79 -23.17 4.69
CA GLN A 57 0.14 -22.21 4.13
C GLN A 57 -0.23 -20.78 4.50
N VAL A 58 0.79 -19.93 4.63
CA VAL A 58 0.60 -18.48 4.82
C VAL A 58 1.19 -17.74 3.64
N VAL A 59 0.33 -16.99 2.95
CA VAL A 59 0.74 -16.10 1.85
C VAL A 59 0.83 -14.68 2.39
N GLU A 60 1.99 -14.05 2.23
CA GLU A 60 2.23 -12.66 2.64
C GLU A 60 2.57 -11.82 1.42
N ILE A 61 1.77 -10.78 1.18
CA ILE A 61 1.87 -9.92 0.02
C ILE A 61 2.30 -8.53 0.49
N TYR A 62 3.55 -8.18 0.18
CA TYR A 62 4.12 -6.88 0.53
C TYR A 62 4.08 -5.94 -0.67
N PRO A 63 3.72 -4.66 -0.48
CA PRO A 63 3.89 -3.65 -1.51
C PRO A 63 5.39 -3.42 -1.77
N THR A 64 5.82 -3.23 -3.02
CA THR A 64 7.24 -2.97 -3.38
C THR A 64 7.87 -1.85 -2.55
N GLN A 65 7.08 -0.85 -2.15
CA GLN A 65 7.50 0.27 -1.30
C GLN A 65 8.04 -0.15 0.07
N ARG A 66 7.68 -1.35 0.57
CA ARG A 66 8.26 -1.88 1.81
C ARG A 66 9.75 -2.17 1.65
N PHE A 67 10.17 -2.60 0.46
CA PHE A 67 11.55 -2.96 0.16
C PHE A 67 12.31 -1.84 -0.56
N TRP A 68 11.82 -0.61 -0.45
CA TRP A 68 12.56 0.55 -0.93
C TRP A 68 13.77 0.78 -0.06
N ARG A 69 14.89 1.05 -0.73
CA ARG A 69 16.14 1.38 -0.06
C ARG A 69 15.96 2.63 0.78
N GLU A 70 16.42 2.57 2.02
CA GLU A 70 16.49 3.74 2.88
C GLU A 70 17.86 4.41 2.74
N PRO A 71 17.93 5.75 2.77
CA PRO A 71 19.22 6.43 2.82
C PRO A 71 19.98 5.97 4.07
N ALA A 72 21.24 5.58 3.88
CA ALA A 72 22.08 5.06 4.97
C ALA A 72 22.23 6.12 6.07
N LEU A 73 22.00 5.71 7.32
CA LEU A 73 22.25 6.54 8.50
C LEU A 73 23.73 6.96 8.50
N HIS A 74 24.03 8.23 8.76
CA HIS A 74 25.40 8.71 8.87
C HIS A 74 25.95 8.41 10.27
N GLY A 75 26.95 7.52 10.34
CA GLY A 75 27.79 7.26 11.52
C GLY A 75 27.09 6.59 12.71
N ASP A 76 27.87 6.38 13.78
CA ASP A 76 27.47 5.75 15.07
C ASP A 76 26.28 6.45 15.78
N LEU A 77 25.80 7.57 15.25
CA LEU A 77 24.70 8.36 15.81
C LEU A 77 23.32 8.00 15.23
N GLY A 78 23.25 7.12 14.22
CA GLY A 78 21.97 6.65 13.68
C GLY A 78 21.10 7.76 13.09
N VAL A 79 21.70 8.88 12.65
CA VAL A 79 20.96 10.03 12.10
C VAL A 79 20.80 9.85 10.59
N ARG A 80 19.55 9.90 10.09
CA ARG A 80 19.29 9.89 8.64
C ARG A 80 19.89 11.16 8.02
N PRO A 81 20.72 11.05 6.96
CA PRO A 81 21.23 12.23 6.29
C PRO A 81 20.07 13.05 5.73
N GLU A 82 19.93 14.28 6.24
CA GLU A 82 18.97 15.22 5.69
C GLU A 82 19.32 15.50 4.22
N GLY A 83 18.30 15.54 3.36
CA GLY A 83 18.48 15.91 1.97
C GLY A 83 18.98 14.79 1.05
N VAL A 84 18.78 13.49 1.35
CA VAL A 84 18.98 12.40 0.37
C VAL A 84 17.67 11.61 0.18
N VAL A 85 17.30 11.35 -1.07
CA VAL A 85 16.14 10.51 -1.42
C VAL A 85 16.54 9.39 -2.36
N CYS A 86 16.06 8.19 -2.05
CA CYS A 86 16.22 7.00 -2.88
C CYS A 86 14.94 6.72 -3.67
N LEU A 87 15.05 6.71 -5.00
CA LEU A 87 14.01 6.25 -5.90
C LEU A 87 14.23 4.77 -6.18
N SER A 88 13.31 3.91 -5.74
CA SER A 88 13.41 2.46 -5.88
C SER A 88 12.24 1.89 -6.65
N GLY A 89 12.48 0.87 -7.48
CA GLY A 89 11.45 0.19 -8.25
C GLY A 89 11.97 -1.02 -9.01
N VAL A 90 11.04 -1.88 -9.43
CA VAL A 90 11.34 -3.04 -10.27
C VAL A 90 11.39 -2.61 -11.73
N VAL A 91 12.46 -2.95 -12.44
CA VAL A 91 12.71 -2.59 -13.84
C VAL A 91 12.89 -3.88 -14.65
N LEU A 92 12.23 -3.96 -15.81
CA LEU A 92 12.39 -5.08 -16.74
C LEU A 92 13.63 -4.89 -17.61
N ALA A 93 14.28 -5.98 -18.04
CA ALA A 93 15.54 -5.96 -18.81
C ALA A 93 15.54 -5.03 -20.04
N GLY A 94 14.37 -4.78 -20.66
CA GLY A 94 14.23 -3.90 -21.82
C GLY A 94 14.23 -2.40 -21.54
N ASP A 95 14.05 -1.98 -20.27
CA ASP A 95 13.87 -0.57 -19.87
C ASP A 95 15.13 0.07 -19.25
N LEU A 96 16.28 -0.61 -19.33
CA LEU A 96 17.52 -0.24 -18.63
C LEU A 96 18.29 0.96 -19.24
N GLY A 97 17.75 1.62 -20.27
CA GLY A 97 18.38 2.76 -20.95
C GLY A 97 18.40 4.08 -20.15
N ALA A 98 19.00 5.13 -20.72
CA ALA A 98 19.21 6.46 -20.10
C ALA A 98 17.91 7.24 -19.70
N GLY A 99 16.73 6.61 -19.83
CA GLY A 99 15.43 7.11 -19.36
C GLY A 99 14.87 6.39 -18.12
N ALA A 100 15.66 5.52 -17.47
CA ALA A 100 15.22 4.62 -16.38
C ALA A 100 14.63 5.32 -15.13
N ILE A 101 14.79 6.64 -14.97
CA ILE A 101 14.18 7.41 -13.88
C ILE A 101 12.64 7.43 -14.01
N ARG A 102 12.10 7.51 -15.24
CA ARG A 102 10.65 7.60 -15.44
C ARG A 102 9.94 6.28 -15.08
N PRO A 103 10.46 5.08 -15.43
CA PRO A 103 10.02 3.81 -14.86
C PRO A 103 10.20 3.70 -13.34
N LEU A 104 11.22 4.30 -12.72
CA LEU A 104 11.35 4.29 -11.25
C LEU A 104 10.29 5.16 -10.56
N LEU A 105 9.96 6.31 -11.15
CA LEU A 105 8.89 7.20 -10.69
C LEU A 105 7.49 6.60 -10.96
N ALA A 106 7.32 5.89 -12.08
CA ALA A 106 6.06 5.27 -12.49
C ALA A 106 5.85 3.84 -11.94
N GLY A 107 6.93 3.08 -11.74
CA GLY A 107 7.00 1.64 -11.39
C GLY A 107 6.95 1.37 -9.88
N SER A 108 6.38 2.31 -9.14
CA SER A 108 6.16 2.25 -7.70
C SER A 108 4.99 1.34 -7.30
N ARG A 109 4.52 0.46 -8.20
CA ARG A 109 3.32 -0.37 -7.98
C ARG A 109 3.63 -1.80 -8.40
N GLY A 110 4.08 -2.59 -7.44
CA GLY A 110 4.29 -4.02 -7.56
C GLY A 110 4.10 -4.68 -6.21
N GLN A 111 4.12 -6.00 -6.20
CA GLN A 111 3.90 -6.82 -5.03
C GLN A 111 4.96 -7.91 -4.94
N PHE A 112 5.49 -8.11 -3.74
CA PHE A 112 6.34 -9.26 -3.41
C PHE A 112 5.46 -10.28 -2.71
N VAL A 113 5.39 -11.49 -3.25
CA VAL A 113 4.55 -12.57 -2.72
C VAL A 113 5.45 -13.60 -2.05
N PHE A 114 5.31 -13.71 -0.74
CA PHE A 114 5.97 -14.70 0.09
C PHE A 114 4.99 -15.82 0.40
N VAL A 115 5.47 -17.06 0.36
CA VAL A 115 4.70 -18.24 0.78
C VAL A 115 5.55 -18.97 1.81
N ASP A 116 4.97 -19.19 2.99
CA ASP A 116 5.64 -19.83 4.12
C ASP A 116 6.97 -19.13 4.48
N GLY A 117 6.94 -17.80 4.43
CA GLY A 117 8.08 -16.94 4.76
C GLY A 117 9.18 -16.85 3.69
N GLN A 118 8.97 -17.40 2.49
CA GLN A 118 9.94 -17.32 1.40
C GLN A 118 9.38 -16.60 0.17
N LEU A 119 10.17 -15.70 -0.43
CA LEU A 119 9.78 -14.99 -1.65
C LEU A 119 9.59 -15.99 -2.79
N ARG A 120 8.39 -16.09 -3.33
CA ARG A 120 8.07 -16.97 -4.47
C ARG A 120 8.00 -16.23 -5.78
N SER A 121 7.46 -15.02 -5.76
CA SER A 121 7.28 -14.24 -6.97
C SER A 121 7.23 -12.74 -6.67
N VAL A 122 7.55 -11.97 -7.70
CA VAL A 122 7.36 -10.52 -7.71
C VAL A 122 6.44 -10.20 -8.87
N HIS A 123 5.41 -9.42 -8.62
CA HIS A 123 4.42 -9.01 -9.61
C HIS A 123 4.51 -7.49 -9.79
N LEU A 124 4.32 -7.05 -11.03
CA LEU A 124 4.12 -5.64 -11.32
C LEU A 124 2.63 -5.38 -11.42
N THR A 125 2.15 -4.29 -10.84
CA THR A 125 0.80 -3.84 -11.12
C THR A 125 0.69 -3.59 -12.63
N PRO A 126 -0.24 -4.25 -13.33
CA PRO A 126 -0.31 -4.16 -14.78
C PRO A 126 -0.43 -2.71 -15.25
N PRO A 127 0.22 -2.34 -16.37
CA PRO A 127 0.04 -1.03 -16.96
C PRO A 127 -1.45 -0.84 -17.28
N ARG A 128 -1.96 0.36 -17.02
CA ARG A 128 -3.36 0.71 -17.27
C ARG A 128 -3.69 0.41 -18.73
N SER A 129 -4.81 -0.27 -19.01
CA SER A 129 -5.33 -0.26 -20.38
C SER A 129 -5.91 1.13 -20.64
N ASP A 130 -5.39 1.83 -21.66
CA ASP A 130 -5.95 3.11 -22.12
C ASP A 130 -7.31 2.93 -22.84
N SER A 131 -7.79 1.71 -22.96
CA SER A 131 -9.01 1.32 -23.68
C SER A 131 -10.31 1.57 -22.92
N ARG A 132 -10.33 2.45 -21.91
CA ARG A 132 -11.56 2.74 -21.17
C ARG A 132 -12.47 3.65 -21.99
N PRO A 133 -13.79 3.40 -22.00
CA PRO A 133 -14.73 4.25 -22.72
C PRO A 133 -14.63 5.69 -22.25
N THR A 134 -14.59 6.63 -23.20
CA THR A 134 -14.60 8.06 -22.92
C THR A 134 -15.81 8.40 -22.06
N PRO A 135 -15.63 9.08 -20.91
CA PRO A 135 -16.74 9.43 -20.04
C PRO A 135 -17.81 10.23 -20.80
N ARG A 136 -19.07 9.83 -20.67
CA ARG A 136 -20.19 10.38 -21.47
C ARG A 136 -20.78 11.66 -20.88
N ASN A 137 -20.47 11.96 -19.62
CA ASN A 137 -20.94 13.16 -18.93
C ASN A 137 -19.94 13.64 -17.86
N ALA A 138 -20.15 14.84 -17.31
CA ALA A 138 -19.24 15.44 -16.33
C ALA A 138 -19.12 14.64 -15.01
N ARG A 139 -20.16 13.89 -14.61
CA ARG A 139 -20.13 13.03 -13.41
C ARG A 139 -19.23 11.82 -13.65
N GLU A 140 -19.40 11.16 -14.79
CA GLU A 140 -18.52 10.10 -15.27
C GLU A 140 -17.11 10.62 -15.53
N GLY A 141 -16.94 11.84 -16.05
CA GLY A 141 -15.63 12.46 -16.27
C GLY A 141 -14.87 12.70 -14.97
N ARG A 142 -15.58 13.10 -13.91
CA ARG A 142 -15.02 13.21 -12.56
C ARG A 142 -14.72 11.83 -11.96
N ALA A 143 -15.62 10.86 -12.08
CA ALA A 143 -15.35 9.48 -11.64
C ALA A 143 -14.18 8.83 -12.41
N TYR A 144 -14.08 9.12 -13.71
CA TYR A 144 -13.02 8.68 -14.61
C TYR A 144 -11.67 9.27 -14.23
N ASN A 145 -11.57 10.60 -14.04
CA ASN A 145 -10.32 11.23 -13.61
C ASN A 145 -9.89 10.79 -12.20
N ARG A 146 -10.85 10.48 -11.32
CA ARG A 146 -10.58 10.00 -9.95
C ARG A 146 -10.10 8.54 -9.92
N SER A 147 -10.75 7.64 -10.65
CA SER A 147 -10.30 6.24 -10.82
C SER A 147 -8.96 6.13 -11.56
N ARG A 148 -8.64 7.09 -12.44
CA ARG A 148 -7.35 7.17 -13.15
C ARG A 148 -6.16 7.19 -12.19
N ALA A 149 -6.31 7.68 -10.96
CA ALA A 149 -5.23 7.69 -9.94
C ALA A 149 -4.93 6.30 -9.34
N GLN A 150 -5.90 5.38 -9.35
CA GLN A 150 -5.92 4.19 -8.49
C GLN A 150 -6.12 2.89 -9.29
N ALA A 151 -5.17 2.54 -10.17
CA ALA A 151 -5.11 1.17 -10.68
C ALA A 151 -4.83 0.21 -9.51
N SER A 152 -5.87 -0.46 -9.03
CA SER A 152 -5.78 -1.50 -8.00
C SER A 152 -5.57 -2.85 -8.70
N PRO A 153 -4.62 -3.69 -8.25
CA PRO A 153 -4.41 -5.03 -8.80
C PRO A 153 -5.50 -6.03 -8.37
N TRP A 154 -6.51 -5.56 -7.63
CA TRP A 154 -7.59 -6.36 -7.07
C TRP A 154 -8.91 -6.06 -7.78
N PRO A 155 -9.10 -6.49 -9.06
CA PRO A 155 -10.36 -6.29 -9.74
C PRO A 155 -11.46 -7.07 -9.03
N VAL A 156 -12.63 -6.45 -8.89
CA VAL A 156 -13.77 -7.01 -8.15
C VAL A 156 -14.93 -7.22 -9.12
N SER A 157 -15.40 -8.45 -9.26
CA SER A 157 -16.61 -8.72 -10.06
C SER A 157 -17.83 -8.01 -9.45
N PRO A 158 -18.83 -7.61 -10.25
CA PRO A 158 -20.03 -6.96 -9.74
C PRO A 158 -20.66 -7.74 -8.56
N GLY A 159 -21.02 -7.03 -7.49
CA GLY A 159 -21.62 -7.62 -6.28
C GLY A 159 -20.64 -8.35 -5.34
N ARG A 160 -19.43 -8.69 -5.79
CA ARG A 160 -18.41 -9.38 -4.98
C ARG A 160 -17.59 -8.43 -4.13
N LEU A 161 -16.95 -8.90 -3.08
CA LEU A 161 -15.93 -8.14 -2.34
C LEU A 161 -14.50 -8.52 -2.80
N PRO A 162 -13.53 -7.60 -2.69
CA PRO A 162 -12.14 -7.90 -3.04
C PRO A 162 -11.61 -9.06 -2.20
N LEU A 163 -10.81 -9.92 -2.82
CA LEU A 163 -10.22 -11.10 -2.18
C LEU A 163 -11.24 -12.07 -1.56
N SER A 164 -12.48 -12.11 -2.06
CA SER A 164 -13.50 -13.09 -1.64
C SER A 164 -13.14 -14.53 -2.02
N ASP A 165 -12.19 -14.71 -2.94
CA ASP A 165 -11.61 -15.98 -3.37
C ASP A 165 -10.22 -16.25 -2.75
N GLU A 166 -9.87 -15.49 -1.71
CA GLU A 166 -8.74 -15.78 -0.82
C GLU A 166 -7.40 -15.89 -1.58
N ALA A 167 -6.65 -16.98 -1.42
CA ALA A 167 -5.35 -17.18 -2.05
C ALA A 167 -5.42 -17.26 -3.59
N THR A 168 -6.58 -17.64 -4.14
CA THR A 168 -6.81 -17.61 -5.60
C THR A 168 -6.65 -16.20 -6.17
N ALA A 169 -6.83 -15.16 -5.34
CA ALA A 169 -6.62 -13.78 -5.72
C ALA A 169 -5.18 -13.47 -6.15
N VAL A 170 -4.19 -14.25 -5.68
CA VAL A 170 -2.77 -14.10 -6.08
C VAL A 170 -2.62 -14.31 -7.59
N ALA A 171 -3.39 -15.22 -8.18
CA ALA A 171 -3.37 -15.49 -9.62
C ALA A 171 -3.80 -14.27 -10.46
N ARG A 172 -4.51 -13.30 -9.87
CA ARG A 172 -4.93 -12.05 -10.55
C ARG A 172 -3.89 -10.94 -10.53
N LEU A 173 -2.79 -11.10 -9.79
CA LEU A 173 -1.69 -10.13 -9.80
C LEU A 173 -0.96 -10.05 -11.15
N GLY A 174 -1.35 -10.88 -12.13
CA GLY A 174 -0.72 -10.97 -13.43
C GLY A 174 0.51 -11.88 -13.39
N PRO A 175 1.22 -12.02 -14.53
CA PRO A 175 2.41 -12.85 -14.59
C PRO A 175 3.49 -12.31 -13.64
N ALA A 176 4.18 -13.22 -12.96
CA ALA A 176 5.38 -12.86 -12.22
C ALA A 176 6.42 -12.27 -13.18
N VAL A 177 7.22 -11.31 -12.69
CA VAL A 177 8.33 -10.79 -13.47
C VAL A 177 9.35 -11.90 -13.72
N GLY A 178 9.85 -11.99 -14.94
CA GLY A 178 10.82 -13.00 -15.33
C GLY A 178 12.22 -12.75 -14.74
N GLU A 179 13.12 -13.72 -14.93
CA GLU A 179 14.49 -13.73 -14.37
C GLU A 179 15.33 -12.50 -14.75
N GLY A 180 15.02 -11.84 -15.87
CA GLY A 180 15.69 -10.61 -16.31
C GLY A 180 15.26 -9.34 -15.58
N ALA A 181 14.29 -9.39 -14.67
CA ALA A 181 13.87 -8.23 -13.90
C ALA A 181 14.87 -7.90 -12.78
N VAL A 182 15.05 -6.61 -12.52
CA VAL A 182 15.96 -6.11 -11.47
C VAL A 182 15.22 -5.14 -10.55
N MET A 183 15.48 -5.24 -9.25
CA MET A 183 15.14 -4.18 -8.30
C MET A 183 16.24 -3.13 -8.35
N ARG A 184 15.92 -1.94 -8.87
CA ARG A 184 16.86 -0.83 -9.01
C ARG A 184 16.53 0.27 -8.01
N SER A 185 17.56 0.82 -7.38
CA SER A 185 17.47 1.96 -6.47
C SER A 185 18.48 3.02 -6.88
N ASP A 186 18.05 4.27 -6.97
CA ASP A 186 18.89 5.42 -7.28
C ASP A 186 18.75 6.47 -6.17
N CYS A 187 19.82 6.68 -5.40
CA CYS A 187 19.85 7.60 -4.27
C CYS A 187 20.61 8.86 -4.64
N ARG A 188 19.92 10.00 -4.59
CA ARG A 188 20.48 11.30 -4.93
C ARG A 188 20.23 12.32 -3.82
N PRO A 189 21.15 13.29 -3.64
CA PRO A 189 20.83 14.44 -2.82
C PRO A 189 19.58 15.14 -3.39
N LEU A 190 18.66 15.57 -2.52
CA LEU A 190 17.65 16.54 -2.91
C LEU A 190 18.39 17.75 -3.44
N SER A 191 18.15 18.06 -4.71
CA SER A 191 18.49 19.37 -5.25
C SER A 191 17.75 20.41 -4.39
N ASP A 192 18.49 21.42 -3.97
CA ASP A 192 18.01 22.52 -3.14
C ASP A 192 16.62 22.99 -3.61
N PRO A 193 15.58 23.01 -2.75
CA PRO A 193 14.21 23.37 -3.14
C PRO A 193 14.07 24.80 -3.70
N SER A 194 15.16 25.57 -3.74
CA SER A 194 15.28 26.91 -4.31
C SER A 194 15.06 26.98 -5.83
N GLN A 195 14.99 25.86 -6.56
CA GLN A 195 14.81 25.85 -8.03
C GLN A 195 13.44 25.39 -8.55
N SER A 196 12.51 24.95 -7.70
CA SER A 196 11.11 24.96 -8.13
C SER A 196 10.62 26.40 -8.08
N SER A 197 10.53 27.07 -9.23
CA SER A 197 9.74 28.31 -9.31
C SER A 197 8.40 28.05 -8.64
N PRO A 198 8.03 28.81 -7.60
CA PRO A 198 6.71 28.67 -7.01
C PRO A 198 5.71 28.84 -8.14
N THR A 199 4.91 27.82 -8.40
CA THR A 199 3.71 27.97 -9.22
C THR A 199 2.94 29.13 -8.60
N SER A 200 2.92 30.26 -9.29
CA SER A 200 2.34 31.53 -8.85
C SER A 200 0.79 31.47 -8.89
N GLY A 201 0.23 30.38 -8.40
CA GLY A 201 -1.20 30.18 -8.22
C GLY A 201 -1.62 30.73 -6.86
N ASP A 202 -2.13 31.95 -6.86
CA ASP A 202 -3.11 32.48 -5.90
C ASP A 202 -2.85 32.18 -4.41
N TRP A 203 -1.68 32.58 -3.93
CA TRP A 203 -1.38 32.61 -2.49
C TRP A 203 -2.43 33.41 -1.69
N ALA A 204 -3.04 34.43 -2.29
CA ALA A 204 -4.11 35.22 -1.68
C ALA A 204 -5.39 34.40 -1.47
N LEU A 205 -5.74 33.49 -2.40
CA LEU A 205 -6.90 32.60 -2.29
C LEU A 205 -6.63 31.49 -1.25
N ALA A 206 -5.40 30.97 -1.21
CA ALA A 206 -4.97 30.00 -0.20
C ALA A 206 -4.94 30.61 1.21
N LEU A 207 -4.46 31.85 1.35
CA LEU A 207 -4.40 32.58 2.62
C LEU A 207 -5.80 32.99 3.10
N ALA A 208 -6.66 33.45 2.18
CA ALA A 208 -8.07 33.74 2.47
C ALA A 208 -8.83 32.47 2.88
N GLY A 209 -8.57 31.34 2.21
CA GLY A 209 -9.10 30.03 2.60
C GLY A 209 -8.61 29.59 3.98
N ALA A 210 -7.32 29.78 4.27
CA ALA A 210 -6.74 29.46 5.58
C ALA A 210 -7.37 30.29 6.71
N MET A 211 -7.53 31.62 6.52
CA MET A 211 -8.09 32.50 7.56
C MET A 211 -9.60 32.30 7.77
N THR A 212 -10.35 31.95 6.72
CA THR A 212 -11.79 31.68 6.82
C THR A 212 -12.09 30.32 7.44
N LEU A 213 -11.24 29.31 7.21
CA LEU A 213 -11.40 27.97 7.79
C LEU A 213 -10.71 27.82 9.15
N TRP A 214 -9.79 28.72 9.52
CA TRP A 214 -9.06 28.66 10.79
C TRP A 214 -9.97 28.54 12.03
N PRO A 215 -11.06 29.30 12.19
CA PRO A 215 -11.91 29.18 13.37
C PRO A 215 -12.60 27.82 13.45
N VAL A 216 -13.02 27.29 12.30
CA VAL A 216 -13.62 25.94 12.22
C VAL A 216 -12.55 24.90 12.54
N TYR A 217 -11.35 25.05 12.00
CA TYR A 217 -10.23 24.14 12.22
C TYR A 217 -9.79 24.13 13.69
N ALA A 218 -9.65 25.29 14.32
CA ALA A 218 -9.24 25.45 15.72
C ALA A 218 -10.25 24.83 16.70
N VAL A 219 -11.55 24.88 16.39
CA VAL A 219 -12.60 24.28 17.24
C VAL A 219 -12.73 22.77 17.00
N THR A 220 -12.52 22.30 15.76
CA THR A 220 -12.72 20.90 15.39
C THR A 220 -11.47 20.03 15.56
N GLN A 221 -10.28 20.63 15.52
CA GLN A 221 -8.98 19.95 15.68
C GLN A 221 -8.89 19.11 16.97
N PRO A 222 -9.23 19.61 18.17
CA PRO A 222 -9.13 18.82 19.39
C PRO A 222 -10.03 17.59 19.37
N LEU A 223 -11.22 17.70 18.77
CA LEU A 223 -12.16 16.58 18.61
C LEU A 223 -11.62 15.56 17.62
N ALA A 224 -11.03 16.00 16.51
CA ALA A 224 -10.42 15.14 15.51
C ALA A 224 -9.20 14.40 16.07
N GLU A 225 -8.36 15.06 16.87
CA GLU A 225 -7.20 14.44 17.53
C GLU A 225 -7.64 13.43 18.60
N ALA A 226 -8.62 13.78 19.44
CA ALA A 226 -9.17 12.86 20.42
C ALA A 226 -9.83 11.63 19.78
N GLU A 227 -10.46 11.80 18.60
CA GLU A 227 -10.97 10.67 17.83
C GLU A 227 -9.84 9.84 17.23
N HIS A 228 -8.75 10.48 16.77
CA HIS A 228 -7.57 9.80 16.26
C HIS A 228 -6.91 8.92 17.33
N GLU A 229 -6.57 9.48 18.50
CA GLU A 229 -5.93 8.76 19.59
C GLU A 229 -6.80 7.60 20.09
N ARG A 230 -8.12 7.82 20.14
CA ARG A 230 -9.07 6.76 20.50
C ARG A 230 -9.09 5.65 19.46
N ALA A 231 -9.23 5.99 18.18
CA ALA A 231 -9.24 5.01 17.10
C ALA A 231 -7.94 4.22 17.04
N GLN A 232 -6.80 4.84 17.34
CA GLN A 232 -5.52 4.15 17.42
C GLN A 232 -5.51 3.12 18.57
N ARG A 233 -5.99 3.49 19.77
CA ARG A 233 -6.04 2.59 20.93
C ARG A 233 -7.07 1.48 20.77
N GLU A 234 -8.33 1.84 20.52
CA GLU A 234 -9.44 0.89 20.43
C GLU A 234 -9.33 0.03 19.17
N GLY A 235 -9.08 0.66 18.02
CA GLY A 235 -8.93 -0.03 16.74
C GLY A 235 -7.68 -0.90 16.69
N GLY A 236 -6.55 -0.44 17.25
CA GLY A 236 -5.33 -1.23 17.34
C GLY A 236 -5.50 -2.47 18.23
N ALA A 237 -6.11 -2.31 19.41
CA ALA A 237 -6.42 -3.42 20.31
C ALA A 237 -7.43 -4.40 19.71
N LEU A 238 -8.37 -3.90 18.90
CA LEU A 238 -9.30 -4.74 18.17
C LEU A 238 -8.59 -5.53 17.06
N LEU A 239 -7.77 -4.88 16.23
CA LEU A 239 -7.05 -5.53 15.14
C LEU A 239 -6.13 -6.66 15.65
N ALA A 240 -5.49 -6.47 16.81
CA ALA A 240 -4.61 -7.46 17.43
C ALA A 240 -5.32 -8.79 17.79
N GLN A 241 -6.66 -8.81 17.84
CA GLN A 241 -7.45 -10.02 18.10
C GLN A 241 -7.66 -10.87 16.84
N PHE A 242 -7.34 -10.34 15.65
CA PHE A 242 -7.51 -11.03 14.39
C PHE A 242 -6.21 -11.67 13.94
N GLN A 243 -6.29 -12.93 13.54
CA GLN A 243 -5.18 -13.65 12.94
C GLN A 243 -5.72 -14.53 11.80
N PRO A 244 -5.09 -14.55 10.60
CA PRO A 244 -5.50 -15.42 9.52
C PRO A 244 -5.51 -16.88 9.97
N GLY A 245 -6.56 -17.60 9.59
CA GLY A 245 -6.83 -18.98 10.01
C GLY A 245 -7.61 -19.10 11.32
N ALA A 246 -7.62 -18.07 12.18
CA ALA A 246 -8.31 -18.12 13.45
C ALA A 246 -9.83 -17.98 13.31
N GLU A 247 -10.56 -18.65 14.19
CA GLU A 247 -12.01 -18.47 14.32
C GLU A 247 -12.33 -17.30 15.24
N LEU A 248 -13.27 -16.46 14.82
CA LEU A 248 -13.76 -15.33 15.58
C LEU A 248 -14.62 -15.83 16.75
N PRO A 249 -14.48 -15.21 17.94
CA PRO A 249 -15.25 -15.59 19.13
C PRO A 249 -16.75 -15.25 19.00
N ARG A 250 -17.12 -14.35 18.09
CA ARG A 250 -18.50 -13.94 17.80
C ARG A 250 -18.71 -13.80 16.30
N ALA A 251 -19.96 -13.72 15.88
CA ALA A 251 -20.29 -13.41 14.50
C ALA A 251 -19.74 -12.02 14.11
N PRO A 252 -19.25 -11.84 12.87
CA PRO A 252 -18.67 -10.57 12.42
C PRO A 252 -19.66 -9.39 12.52
N GLU A 253 -20.97 -9.66 12.44
CA GLU A 253 -22.02 -8.66 12.59
C GLU A 253 -22.10 -8.08 14.00
N ASP A 254 -21.83 -8.92 15.00
CA ASP A 254 -21.90 -8.52 16.41
C ASP A 254 -20.68 -7.68 16.79
N LEU A 255 -19.52 -7.96 16.17
CA LEU A 255 -18.33 -7.12 16.27
C LEU A 255 -18.59 -5.72 15.71
N ALA A 256 -19.19 -5.62 14.51
CA ALA A 256 -19.47 -4.33 13.89
C ALA A 256 -20.57 -3.53 14.60
N ARG A 257 -21.62 -4.19 15.11
CA ARG A 257 -22.71 -3.50 15.84
C ARG A 257 -22.28 -2.97 17.20
N GLY A 258 -21.31 -3.61 17.84
CA GLY A 258 -20.88 -3.26 19.21
C GLY A 258 -19.75 -2.24 19.30
N GLN A 259 -19.08 -1.89 18.19
CA GLN A 259 -17.83 -1.12 18.22
C GLN A 259 -17.85 0.12 17.31
N ARG A 260 -17.44 1.26 17.86
CA ARG A 260 -17.28 2.51 17.08
C ARG A 260 -16.06 2.39 16.17
N GLY A 261 -16.15 2.97 14.97
CA GLY A 261 -15.05 2.93 14.00
C GLY A 261 -14.86 1.57 13.31
N VAL A 262 -15.78 0.63 13.52
CA VAL A 262 -15.82 -0.66 12.83
C VAL A 262 -17.01 -0.68 11.87
N ARG A 263 -16.77 -1.11 10.64
CA ARG A 263 -17.82 -1.30 9.63
C ARG A 263 -17.69 -2.68 9.02
N MET A 264 -18.81 -3.27 8.64
CA MET A 264 -18.83 -4.56 7.98
C MET A 264 -19.47 -4.44 6.59
N PHE A 265 -18.82 -5.03 5.61
CA PHE A 265 -19.31 -5.19 4.25
C PHE A 265 -19.59 -6.67 4.03
N ARG A 266 -20.83 -7.03 3.70
CA ARG A 266 -21.13 -8.38 3.23
C ARG A 266 -21.04 -8.46 1.72
N ASP A 267 -20.49 -9.55 1.23
CA ASP A 267 -20.54 -9.88 -0.20
C ASP A 267 -21.99 -10.31 -0.54
N ARG A 268 -22.56 -9.73 -1.59
CA ARG A 268 -23.95 -10.01 -1.96
C ARG A 268 -24.08 -11.31 -2.73
N ALA A 269 -23.05 -11.66 -3.49
CA ALA A 269 -23.03 -12.88 -4.29
C ALA A 269 -22.45 -14.07 -3.49
N ASP A 270 -21.71 -13.81 -2.42
CA ASP A 270 -21.27 -14.81 -1.44
C ASP A 270 -21.58 -14.37 0.01
N PRO A 271 -22.80 -14.64 0.54
CA PRO A 271 -23.20 -14.19 1.87
C PRO A 271 -22.37 -14.73 3.03
N ALA A 272 -21.58 -15.80 2.81
CA ALA A 272 -20.66 -16.34 3.79
C ALA A 272 -19.41 -15.45 3.94
N PHE A 273 -19.07 -14.64 2.93
CA PHE A 273 -17.91 -13.77 2.96
C PHE A 273 -18.27 -12.32 3.36
N ALA A 274 -17.45 -11.75 4.23
CA ALA A 274 -17.55 -10.37 4.66
C ALA A 274 -16.16 -9.74 4.85
N ILE A 275 -16.10 -8.41 4.74
CA ILE A 275 -14.93 -7.62 5.11
C ILE A 275 -15.28 -6.74 6.30
N VAL A 276 -14.50 -6.86 7.37
CA VAL A 276 -14.54 -5.97 8.53
C VAL A 276 -13.47 -4.90 8.35
N ALA A 277 -13.91 -3.64 8.30
CA ALA A 277 -13.05 -2.47 8.17
C ALA A 277 -12.93 -1.78 9.54
N ILE A 278 -11.70 -1.60 10.01
CA ILE A 278 -11.38 -1.07 11.35
C ILE A 278 -10.59 0.23 11.20
N LYS A 279 -11.14 1.32 11.73
CA LYS A 279 -10.46 2.63 11.78
C LYS A 279 -9.35 2.59 12.83
N LEU A 280 -8.14 2.99 12.44
CA LEU A 280 -6.93 3.01 13.27
C LEU A 280 -6.41 4.44 13.53
N GLY A 281 -7.20 5.46 13.22
CA GLY A 281 -6.80 6.86 13.35
C GLY A 281 -6.23 7.45 12.04
N LEU A 282 -5.27 8.36 12.13
CA LEU A 282 -4.53 8.95 11.03
C LEU A 282 -3.13 8.33 10.89
N ARG A 283 -2.61 8.31 9.67
CA ARG A 283 -1.22 8.00 9.34
C ARG A 283 -0.70 9.05 8.37
N GLY A 284 0.04 10.03 8.89
CA GLY A 284 0.28 11.28 8.16
C GLY A 284 -1.05 12.01 7.92
N SER A 285 -1.33 12.41 6.68
CA SER A 285 -2.58 13.11 6.32
C SER A 285 -3.74 12.18 5.92
N SER A 286 -3.55 10.86 5.92
CA SER A 286 -4.56 9.88 5.47
C SER A 286 -5.11 9.04 6.63
N PRO A 287 -6.40 8.67 6.63
CA PRO A 287 -6.94 7.78 7.64
C PRO A 287 -6.30 6.38 7.55
N GLY A 288 -5.80 5.89 8.69
CA GLY A 288 -5.36 4.52 8.87
C GLY A 288 -6.56 3.58 8.94
N LEU A 289 -6.61 2.61 8.03
CA LEU A 289 -7.67 1.63 7.93
C LEU A 289 -7.06 0.23 7.84
N ALA A 290 -7.46 -0.68 8.71
CA ALA A 290 -7.20 -2.10 8.53
C ALA A 290 -8.43 -2.80 7.97
N LEU A 291 -8.20 -3.81 7.15
CA LEU A 291 -9.25 -4.64 6.56
C LEU A 291 -9.02 -6.10 6.95
N VAL A 292 -10.09 -6.79 7.32
CA VAL A 292 -10.07 -8.21 7.67
C VAL A 292 -11.14 -8.92 6.85
N GLY A 293 -10.72 -9.90 6.05
CA GLY A 293 -11.62 -10.80 5.34
C GLY A 293 -12.04 -11.95 6.26
N VAL A 294 -13.34 -12.18 6.35
CA VAL A 294 -13.95 -13.21 7.18
C VAL A 294 -14.86 -14.06 6.30
N ARG A 295 -14.69 -15.39 6.37
CA ARG A 295 -15.65 -16.35 5.80
C ARG A 295 -16.32 -17.10 6.94
N ASP A 296 -17.64 -17.01 6.99
CA ASP A 296 -18.49 -17.43 8.11
C ASP A 296 -18.04 -16.80 9.42
N ARG A 297 -17.13 -17.46 10.13
CA ARG A 297 -16.49 -16.98 11.36
C ARG A 297 -14.97 -17.07 11.34
N ARG A 298 -14.36 -17.54 10.25
CA ARG A 298 -12.91 -17.69 10.15
C ARG A 298 -12.32 -16.46 9.47
N VAL A 299 -11.24 -15.94 10.04
CA VAL A 299 -10.43 -14.92 9.38
C VAL A 299 -9.65 -15.58 8.26
N VAL A 300 -9.92 -15.20 7.02
CA VAL A 300 -9.25 -15.78 5.84
C VAL A 300 -8.09 -14.93 5.37
N TRP A 301 -8.15 -13.61 5.61
CA TRP A 301 -7.03 -12.71 5.39
C TRP A 301 -7.11 -11.45 6.26
N MET A 302 -5.98 -10.79 6.46
CA MET A 302 -5.88 -9.50 7.13
C MET A 302 -4.90 -8.57 6.41
N ALA A 303 -5.19 -7.27 6.40
CA ALA A 303 -4.28 -6.24 5.94
C ALA A 303 -4.26 -5.09 6.96
N GLY A 304 -3.07 -4.79 7.48
CA GLY A 304 -2.85 -3.63 8.33
C GLY A 304 -3.01 -2.30 7.57
N PRO A 305 -2.89 -1.15 8.25
CA PRO A 305 -3.07 0.16 7.64
C PRO A 305 -2.03 0.46 6.55
N ALA A 306 -0.81 -0.06 6.70
CA ALA A 306 0.24 0.12 5.72
C ALA A 306 -0.04 -0.66 4.43
N ALA A 307 -0.42 -1.93 4.56
CA ALA A 307 -0.78 -2.79 3.44
C ALA A 307 -2.05 -2.29 2.74
N THR A 308 -3.11 -1.99 3.50
CA THR A 308 -4.42 -1.57 2.98
C THR A 308 -4.32 -0.41 1.99
N GLY A 309 -3.62 0.66 2.38
CA GLY A 309 -3.46 1.83 1.52
C GLY A 309 -2.49 1.61 0.35
N ARG A 310 -1.34 0.97 0.59
CA ARG A 310 -0.30 0.80 -0.45
C ARG A 310 -0.67 -0.24 -1.50
N LEU A 311 -1.45 -1.25 -1.13
CA LEU A 311 -1.98 -2.26 -2.05
C LEU A 311 -3.29 -1.83 -2.71
N GLY A 312 -3.87 -0.68 -2.34
CA GLY A 312 -5.12 -0.18 -2.93
C GLY A 312 -6.35 -1.03 -2.57
N LEU A 313 -6.35 -1.67 -1.39
CA LEU A 313 -7.46 -2.52 -0.92
C LEU A 313 -8.67 -1.68 -0.47
N SER A 314 -8.44 -0.52 0.15
CA SER A 314 -9.52 0.41 0.52
C SER A 314 -10.28 0.91 -0.71
N ASP A 315 -9.57 1.17 -1.80
CA ASP A 315 -10.16 1.61 -3.05
C ASP A 315 -10.92 0.45 -3.72
N ALA A 316 -10.39 -0.78 -3.65
CA ALA A 316 -11.04 -1.98 -4.17
C ALA A 316 -12.39 -2.31 -3.48
N LEU A 317 -12.66 -1.76 -2.28
CA LEU A 317 -14.00 -1.88 -1.67
C LEU A 317 -15.07 -1.08 -2.43
N CYS A 318 -14.66 -0.04 -3.17
CA CYS A 318 -15.55 0.91 -3.82
C CYS A 318 -15.50 0.84 -5.35
N LEU A 319 -14.54 0.12 -5.92
CA LEU A 319 -14.32 0.01 -7.35
C LEU A 319 -14.67 -1.39 -7.86
N ASN A 320 -15.30 -1.49 -9.04
CA ASN A 320 -15.46 -2.76 -9.76
C ASN A 320 -14.20 -3.16 -10.54
N ALA A 321 -14.29 -4.27 -11.26
CA ALA A 321 -13.23 -4.81 -12.12
C ALA A 321 -12.76 -3.83 -13.20
N GLU A 322 -13.64 -2.96 -13.68
CA GLU A 322 -13.32 -1.89 -14.64
C GLU A 322 -12.71 -0.65 -13.97
N GLY A 323 -12.58 -0.65 -12.64
CA GLY A 323 -12.10 0.46 -11.84
C GLY A 323 -13.07 1.63 -11.80
N LEU A 324 -14.36 1.39 -12.02
CA LEU A 324 -15.42 2.37 -11.88
C LEU A 324 -16.06 2.25 -10.49
N LEU A 325 -16.59 3.36 -9.98
CA LEU A 325 -17.45 3.31 -8.80
C LEU A 325 -18.69 2.48 -9.15
N ASP A 326 -18.78 1.29 -8.60
CA ASP A 326 -19.99 0.46 -8.69
C ASP A 326 -20.99 0.89 -7.60
N GLU A 327 -22.15 0.21 -7.53
CA GLU A 327 -23.19 0.45 -6.53
C GLU A 327 -22.60 0.86 -5.17
N VAL A 328 -22.89 2.11 -4.79
CA VAL A 328 -22.31 2.83 -3.66
C VAL A 328 -22.51 2.01 -2.38
N ARG A 329 -21.49 1.26 -1.97
CA ARG A 329 -21.49 0.56 -0.69
C ARG A 329 -21.46 1.60 0.44
N PRO A 330 -22.16 1.40 1.56
CA PRO A 330 -22.16 2.37 2.66
C PRO A 330 -20.73 2.69 3.16
N GLY A 331 -20.29 3.95 3.03
CA GLY A 331 -18.91 4.36 3.34
C GLY A 331 -18.01 4.56 2.11
N CYS A 332 -18.45 4.12 0.94
CA CYS A 332 -17.91 4.61 -0.32
C CYS A 332 -18.47 5.99 -0.61
N SER A 333 -17.59 6.96 -0.78
CA SER A 333 -17.93 8.28 -1.30
C SER A 333 -17.53 8.36 -2.77
N ASP A 334 -17.93 9.44 -3.43
CA ASP A 334 -17.42 9.83 -4.74
C ASP A 334 -15.87 9.94 -4.82
N TYR A 335 -15.17 9.86 -3.68
CA TYR A 335 -13.72 9.96 -3.50
C TYR A 335 -13.06 8.65 -3.04
N GLY A 336 -13.80 7.53 -3.02
CA GLY A 336 -13.34 6.25 -2.46
C GLY A 336 -13.83 6.03 -1.02
N TYR A 337 -13.25 5.05 -0.33
CA TYR A 337 -13.62 4.70 1.03
C TYR A 337 -13.35 5.87 2.00
N ARG A 338 -14.41 6.39 2.64
CA ARG A 338 -14.31 7.32 3.78
C ARG A 338 -14.81 6.60 5.04
N PRO A 339 -13.93 6.35 6.04
CA PRO A 339 -14.30 5.67 7.27
C PRO A 339 -15.37 6.39 8.10
#